data_AF-A0A1F4RK99-F1
#
_entry.id   AF-A0A1F4RK99-F1
#
_cell.length_a   1.000
_cell.length_b   1.000
_cell.length_c   1.000
_cell.angle_alpha   90.00
_cell.angle_beta   90.00
_cell.angle_gamma   90.00
#
_symmetry.space_group_name_H-M   'P 1'
#
loop_
_entity.id
_entity.type
_entity.pdbx_description
1 polymer ?
#
loop_
_entity_poly.entity_id
_entity_poly.type
_entity_poly.pdbx_seq_one_letter_code
_entity_poly.pdbx_strand_id
1 'polypeptide(L)'
;MAWLTLAAKGIVFLGYKVYPTHRLVLRRNIKRARKRIKKYLEMLNSRLVDWLKITRSIRSWIGYAIHADSFNLRRRLLAELDLLYEG
;
A
#
# COMPACT_ATOMS: atom_id res chain seq x y z
N MET A 1 -8.53 19.13 28.55
CA MET A 1 -8.45 17.66 28.34
C MET A 1 -8.81 17.21 26.90
N ALA A 2 -8.55 18.00 25.85
CA ALA A 2 -8.93 17.64 24.46
C ALA A 2 -7.84 16.83 23.71
N TRP A 3 -6.58 16.90 24.14
CA TRP A 3 -5.46 16.24 23.46
C TRP A 3 -5.44 14.71 23.68
N LEU A 4 -5.84 14.25 24.87
CA LEU A 4 -5.98 12.82 25.18
C LEU A 4 -7.03 12.12 24.30
N THR A 5 -8.14 12.79 23.98
CA THR A 5 -9.21 12.22 23.16
C THR A 5 -8.87 12.19 21.67
N LEU A 6 -8.03 13.11 21.18
CA LEU A 6 -7.56 13.16 19.79
C LEU A 6 -6.54 12.05 19.49
N ALA A 7 -5.59 11.79 20.39
CA ALA A 7 -4.62 10.71 20.22
C ALA A 7 -5.30 9.33 20.20
N ALA A 8 -6.33 9.12 21.03
CA ALA A 8 -7.12 7.89 21.04
C ALA A 8 -7.86 7.63 19.71
N LYS A 9 -8.26 8.68 18.99
CA LYS A 9 -8.92 8.58 17.66
C LYS A 9 -7.94 8.31 16.52
N GLY A 10 -6.64 8.38 16.81
CA GLY A 10 -5.53 8.20 15.88
C GLY A 10 -5.28 9.43 15.01
N ILE A 11 -4.00 9.81 14.89
CA ILE A 11 -3.56 11.00 14.15
C ILE A 11 -3.01 10.59 12.78
N VAL A 12 -3.23 11.42 11.77
CA VAL A 12 -2.69 11.19 10.43
C VAL A 12 -1.27 11.76 10.34
N PHE A 13 -0.28 10.90 10.05
CA PHE A 13 1.11 11.31 9.91
C PHE A 13 1.83 10.44 8.87
N LEU A 14 2.57 11.07 7.94
CA LEU A 14 3.38 10.42 6.89
C LEU A 14 2.67 9.29 6.13
N GLY A 15 1.36 9.44 5.90
CA GLY A 15 0.58 8.44 5.17
C GLY A 15 0.04 7.29 6.03
N TYR A 16 0.26 7.33 7.34
CA TYR A 16 -0.33 6.41 8.30
C TYR A 16 -1.43 7.08 9.11
N LYS A 17 -2.33 6.26 9.65
CA LYS A 17 -3.14 6.61 10.80
C LYS A 17 -2.48 5.97 12.03
N VAL A 18 -1.92 6.78 12.90
CA VAL A 18 -1.11 6.39 14.06
C VAL A 18 -1.98 6.42 15.29
N TYR A 19 -2.12 5.27 15.94
CA TYR A 19 -2.73 5.11 17.26
C TYR A 19 -1.62 4.87 18.29
N PRO A 20 -1.92 4.99 19.60
CA PRO A 20 -0.96 4.65 20.64
C PRO A 20 -0.45 3.20 20.57
N THR A 21 -1.29 2.26 20.11
CA THR A 21 -0.97 0.82 20.09
C THR A 21 -0.54 0.27 18.73
N HIS A 22 -0.90 0.93 17.63
CA HIS A 22 -0.67 0.41 16.29
C HIS A 22 -0.71 1.53 15.23
N ARG A 23 -0.29 1.19 14.01
CA ARG A 23 -0.35 2.10 12.85
C ARG A 23 -1.09 1.42 11.71
N LEU A 24 -1.97 2.14 11.04
CA LEU A 24 -2.66 1.67 9.84
C LEU A 24 -2.19 2.45 8.62
N VAL A 25 -2.10 1.81 7.46
CA VAL A 25 -1.91 2.52 6.19
C VAL A 25 -3.18 3.29 5.86
N LEU A 26 -3.06 4.55 5.45
CA LEU A 26 -4.25 5.32 5.07
C LEU A 26 -4.96 4.71 3.86
N ARG A 27 -6.30 4.67 3.93
CA ARG A 27 -7.15 4.15 2.84
C ARG A 27 -6.85 4.79 1.48
N ARG A 28 -6.53 6.09 1.44
CA ARG A 28 -6.16 6.80 0.21
C ARG A 28 -4.85 6.28 -0.41
N ASN A 29 -3.89 5.88 0.42
CA ASN A 29 -2.61 5.32 -0.04
C ASN A 29 -2.81 3.89 -0.57
N ILE A 30 -3.68 3.10 0.08
CA ILE A 30 -4.09 1.78 -0.41
C ILE A 30 -4.74 1.88 -1.80
N LYS A 31 -5.71 2.81 -1.97
CA LYS A 31 -6.35 3.05 -3.27
C LYS A 31 -5.35 3.46 -4.35
N ARG A 32 -4.39 4.33 -4.01
CA ARG A 32 -3.32 4.75 -4.93
C ARG A 32 -2.40 3.58 -5.33
N ALA A 33 -2.08 2.69 -4.40
CA ALA A 33 -1.27 1.51 -4.66
C ALA A 33 -1.97 0.56 -5.65
N ARG A 34 -3.23 0.23 -5.39
CA ARG A 34 -4.04 -0.60 -6.31
C ARG A 34 -4.18 0.01 -7.70
N LYS A 35 -4.48 1.31 -7.79
CA LYS A 35 -4.57 2.01 -9.08
C LYS A 35 -3.23 1.95 -9.84
N ARG A 36 -2.11 2.08 -9.13
CA ARG A 36 -0.77 2.00 -9.72
C ARG A 36 -0.46 0.59 -10.23
N ILE A 37 -0.79 -0.45 -9.47
CA ILE A 37 -0.64 -1.85 -9.88
C ILE A 37 -1.41 -2.10 -11.18
N LYS A 38 -2.69 -1.73 -11.23
CA LYS A 38 -3.50 -1.87 -12.46
C LYS A 38 -2.84 -1.21 -13.67
N LYS A 39 -2.38 0.03 -13.51
CA LYS A 39 -1.67 0.76 -14.58
C LYS A 39 -0.39 0.06 -15.01
N TYR A 40 0.38 -0.49 -14.08
CA TYR A 40 1.61 -1.22 -14.41
C TYR A 40 1.34 -2.48 -15.22
N LEU A 41 0.27 -3.20 -14.94
CA LEU A 41 -0.13 -4.38 -15.69
C LEU A 41 -0.58 -4.02 -17.11
N GLU A 42 -1.39 -2.96 -17.25
CA GLU A 42 -1.77 -2.43 -18.57
C GLU A 42 -0.53 -2.04 -19.40
N MET A 43 0.46 -1.37 -18.77
CA MET A 43 1.70 -0.99 -19.44
C MET A 43 2.60 -2.19 -19.76
N LEU A 44 2.61 -3.23 -18.92
CA LEU A 44 3.36 -4.46 -19.15
C LEU A 44 2.80 -5.22 -20.36
N ASN A 45 1.48 -5.35 -20.45
CA ASN A 45 0.78 -5.98 -21.58
C ASN A 45 1.06 -5.24 -22.89
N SER A 46 1.14 -3.91 -22.86
CA SER A 46 1.53 -3.09 -24.01
C SER A 46 3.04 -3.01 -24.26
N ARG A 47 3.87 -3.77 -23.52
CA ARG A 47 5.34 -3.76 -23.57
C ARG A 47 5.98 -2.38 -23.38
N LEU A 48 5.29 -1.47 -22.70
CA LEU A 48 5.74 -0.10 -22.42
C LEU A 48 6.62 -0.01 -21.17
N VAL A 49 6.63 -1.05 -20.35
CA VAL A 49 7.43 -1.11 -19.13
C VAL A 49 7.91 -2.52 -18.86
N ASP A 50 9.13 -2.64 -18.36
CA ASP A 50 9.69 -3.91 -17.93
C ASP A 50 9.22 -4.32 -16.52
N TRP A 51 9.09 -5.62 -16.31
CA TRP A 51 8.74 -6.26 -15.05
C TRP A 51 9.67 -5.85 -13.90
N LEU A 52 10.97 -5.65 -14.18
CA LEU A 52 11.92 -5.19 -13.16
C LEU A 52 11.55 -3.82 -12.57
N LYS A 53 11.03 -2.91 -13.41
CA LYS A 53 10.62 -1.57 -12.95
C LYS A 53 9.36 -1.64 -12.10
N ILE A 54 8.42 -2.52 -12.45
CA ILE A 54 7.20 -2.78 -11.68
C ILE A 54 7.56 -3.34 -10.31
N THR A 55 8.35 -4.42 -10.27
CA THR A 55 8.75 -5.10 -9.02
C THR A 55 9.50 -4.17 -8.07
N ARG A 56 10.38 -3.30 -8.57
CA ARG A 56 11.05 -2.26 -7.75
C ARG A 56 10.05 -1.30 -7.10
N SER A 57 9.06 -0.82 -7.84
CA SER A 57 8.03 0.08 -7.30
C SER A 57 7.17 -0.62 -6.24
N ILE A 58 6.79 -1.87 -6.49
CA ILE A 58 5.99 -2.67 -5.56
C ILE A 58 6.78 -2.95 -4.29
N ARG A 59 8.04 -3.38 -4.39
CA ARG A 59 8.93 -3.60 -3.23
C ARG A 59 9.11 -2.34 -2.39
N SER A 60 9.26 -1.18 -3.03
CA SER A 60 9.33 0.12 -2.32
C SER A 60 8.03 0.40 -1.54
N TRP A 61 6.86 0.18 -2.15
CA TRP A 61 5.59 0.37 -1.47
C TRP A 61 5.35 -0.64 -0.34
N ILE A 62 5.76 -1.90 -0.53
CA ILE A 62 5.73 -2.92 0.51
C ILE A 62 6.63 -2.53 1.68
N GLY A 63 7.86 -2.08 1.42
CA GLY A 63 8.80 -1.58 2.42
C GLY A 63 8.22 -0.41 3.24
N TYR A 64 7.48 0.50 2.59
CA TYR A 64 6.69 1.49 3.31
C TYR A 64 5.61 0.83 4.19
N ALA A 65 4.79 -0.06 3.63
CA ALA A 65 3.68 -0.67 4.35
C ALA A 65 4.12 -1.53 5.55
N ILE A 66 5.34 -2.10 5.57
CA ILE A 66 5.79 -2.95 6.68
C ILE A 66 5.79 -2.25 8.04
N HIS A 67 5.92 -0.92 8.06
CA HIS A 67 5.92 -0.13 9.29
C HIS A 67 4.52 0.08 9.90
N ALA A 68 3.47 -0.43 9.24
CA ALA A 68 2.10 -0.45 9.74
C ALA A 68 1.63 -1.89 9.97
N ASP A 69 0.59 -2.04 10.79
CA ASP A 69 -0.17 -3.27 10.92
C ASP A 69 -0.94 -3.51 9.62
N SER A 70 -0.24 -4.15 8.69
CA SER A 70 -0.65 -4.26 7.29
C SER A 70 -0.37 -5.63 6.70
N PHE A 71 -0.07 -6.64 7.53
CA PHE A 71 0.26 -7.98 7.05
C PHE A 71 -0.81 -8.52 6.08
N ASN A 72 -2.08 -8.50 6.49
CA ASN A 72 -3.20 -8.94 5.65
C ASN A 72 -3.40 -8.06 4.41
N LEU A 73 -3.15 -6.75 4.52
CA LEU A 73 -3.20 -5.83 3.39
C LEU A 73 -2.14 -6.19 2.34
N ARG A 74 -0.89 -6.38 2.77
CA ARG A 74 0.23 -6.73 1.89
C ARG A 74 -0.01 -8.09 1.22
N ARG A 75 -0.43 -9.10 1.99
CA ARG A 75 -0.77 -10.43 1.47
C ARG A 75 -1.83 -10.35 0.37
N ARG A 76 -2.94 -9.64 0.61
CA ARG A 76 -4.02 -9.49 -0.39
C ARG A 76 -3.55 -8.75 -1.63
N LEU A 77 -2.77 -7.68 -1.46
CA LEU A 77 -2.29 -6.87 -2.58
C LEU A 77 -1.26 -7.61 -3.45
N LEU A 78 -0.46 -8.50 -2.86
CA LEU A 78 0.44 -9.38 -3.61
C LEU A 78 -0.34 -10.49 -4.33
N ALA A 79 -1.33 -11.11 -3.69
CA ALA A 79 -2.20 -12.08 -4.35
C ALA A 79 -2.99 -11.45 -5.52
N GLU A 80 -3.47 -10.20 -5.37
CA GLU A 80 -4.06 -9.43 -6.46
C GLU A 80 -3.07 -9.23 -7.62
N LEU A 81 -1.76 -9.06 -7.35
CA LEU A 81 -0.74 -8.90 -8.38
C LEU A 81 -0.48 -10.21 -9.13
N ASP A 82 -0.33 -11.32 -8.41
CA ASP A 82 -0.06 -12.63 -9.00
C ASP A 82 -1.22 -13.05 -9.93
N LEU A 83 -2.47 -12.90 -9.46
CA LEU A 83 -3.67 -13.15 -10.28
C LEU A 83 -3.73 -12.32 -11.56
N LEU A 84 -3.16 -11.11 -11.55
CA LEU A 84 -3.18 -10.22 -12.70
C LEU A 84 -1.97 -10.41 -13.63
N TYR A 85 -0.94 -11.14 -13.20
CA TYR A 85 0.24 -11.44 -14.01
C TYR A 85 0.08 -12.75 -14.79
N GLU A 86 -0.63 -13.74 -14.23
CA GLU A 86 -0.90 -15.03 -14.90
C GLU A 86 -2.10 -14.99 -15.86
N GLY A 87 -2.83 -13.88 -15.91
CA GLY A 87 -4.02 -13.68 -16.75
C GLY A 87 -3.82 -12.84 -18.00
#